data_AF-A0A523U3W6-F1
#
_entry.id   AF-A0A523U3W6-F1
#
_cell.length_a   1.000
_cell.length_b   1.000
_cell.length_c   1.000
_cell.angle_alpha   90.00
_cell.angle_beta   90.00
_cell.angle_gamma   90.00
#
_symmetry.space_group_name_H-M   'P 1'
#
loop_
_entity.id
_entity.type
_entity.pdbx_description
1 polymer ?
#
loop_
_entity_poly.entity_id
_entity_poly.type
_entity_poly.pdbx_seq_one_letter_code
_entity_poly.pdbx_strand_id
1 'polypeptide(L)'
;MKKFWMCRIVLAAFALAFIAFQLAGGCRKKKKQFYFPVTFTVSEVDPADGETGVGLWPVITVGFTGAADATTFSNANIIFEESGVGVLGATYTPYDGSATVMVVPDAPLSPSTDYTITLTNSILSKGGKPLKLDGVTNPITFTTTATGDIDPPTFAGATAATIGMGGVLVTWETAFDNVSPAPEISYLIYRSTTSGGQVFSTPYAATPPGRLSFTDAGASGSWFYVVRARDSFGNVETNTAEAWTGTVPPLVSYAADLTPIMALSCAVAGCHTGFSHVANLDLSTYTPFDISHNGITDMVIIGNPDNSELIWRLEGTRLPQMPLVGDLLSVAEIQLFRYWIAQGALDN
;
A
#
# COMPACT_ATOMS: atom_id res chain seq x y z
N MET A 1 21.32 14.56 39.96
CA MET A 1 22.61 15.27 39.90
C MET A 1 22.40 16.66 39.29
N LYS A 2 22.77 17.70 40.06
CA LYS A 2 23.12 19.11 39.73
C LYS A 2 22.61 19.71 38.39
N LYS A 3 21.73 20.73 38.34
CA LYS A 3 21.78 22.20 38.66
C LYS A 3 21.61 22.99 37.33
N PHE A 4 20.54 23.78 37.14
CA PHE A 4 20.44 25.27 37.29
C PHE A 4 21.46 26.05 36.42
N TRP A 5 21.13 27.06 35.60
CA TRP A 5 20.45 28.37 35.83
C TRP A 5 20.40 29.11 34.46
N MET A 6 19.32 29.73 33.94
CA MET A 6 18.50 30.91 34.32
C MET A 6 18.94 32.25 33.69
N CYS A 7 18.01 33.02 33.09
CA CYS A 7 17.77 34.48 33.25
C CYS A 7 16.70 34.98 32.24
N ARG A 8 15.46 35.35 32.63
CA ARG A 8 14.96 36.63 33.23
C ARG A 8 14.65 37.68 32.13
N ILE A 9 13.51 38.41 32.05
CA ILE A 9 12.68 39.13 33.05
C ILE A 9 11.34 39.60 32.36
N VAL A 10 10.13 39.37 32.93
CA VAL A 10 9.16 40.28 33.63
C VAL A 10 8.59 41.44 32.74
N LEU A 11 7.30 41.84 32.64
CA LEU A 11 6.16 42.04 33.55
C LEU A 11 4.81 41.97 32.77
N ALA A 12 3.78 41.35 33.35
CA ALA A 12 2.38 41.69 33.11
C ALA A 12 1.71 41.96 34.46
N ALA A 13 1.25 43.19 34.65
CA ALA A 13 0.79 43.73 35.93
C ALA A 13 -0.72 44.02 35.91
N PHE A 14 -1.40 43.50 36.93
CA PHE A 14 -2.64 43.95 37.59
C PHE A 14 -3.97 44.00 36.82
N ALA A 15 -4.87 43.09 37.22
CA ALA A 15 -6.32 43.18 37.06
C ALA A 15 -6.97 43.34 38.45
N LEU A 16 -7.90 44.31 38.58
CA LEU A 16 -8.90 44.59 39.65
C LEU A 16 -9.20 46.12 39.60
N ALA A 17 -10.39 46.71 39.72
CA ALA A 17 -11.75 46.28 40.03
C ALA A 17 -12.75 47.48 39.87
N PHE A 18 -14.06 47.21 39.80
CA PHE A 18 -15.25 48.02 40.20
C PHE A 18 -15.73 49.31 39.46
N ILE A 19 -16.85 49.15 38.74
CA ILE A 19 -18.21 49.77 38.86
C ILE A 19 -18.44 51.31 38.99
N ALA A 20 -19.30 51.82 38.08
CA ALA A 20 -20.45 52.76 38.23
C ALA A 20 -20.45 54.17 37.56
N PHE A 21 -21.61 54.41 36.90
CA PHE A 21 -22.41 55.65 36.75
C PHE A 21 -22.15 56.68 35.62
N GLN A 22 -22.95 56.53 34.55
CA GLN A 22 -23.77 57.52 33.83
C GLN A 22 -23.44 59.04 33.82
N LEU A 23 -23.23 59.61 32.61
CA LEU A 23 -24.07 60.62 31.88
C LEU A 23 -23.26 61.61 31.00
N ALA A 24 -23.74 61.75 29.76
CA ALA A 24 -23.72 62.92 28.87
C ALA A 24 -22.39 63.63 28.50
N GLY A 25 -22.17 63.80 27.19
CA GLY A 25 -21.31 64.85 26.63
C GLY A 25 -20.46 64.40 25.46
N GLY A 26 -20.83 64.82 24.25
CA GLY A 26 -20.25 64.34 23.00
C GLY A 26 -18.79 64.74 22.76
N CYS A 27 -18.03 63.77 22.26
CA CYS A 27 -17.00 63.99 21.26
C CYS A 27 -16.84 62.70 20.45
N ARG A 28 -17.48 62.63 19.26
CA ARG A 28 -17.41 61.47 18.36
C ARG A 28 -16.00 61.45 17.75
N LYS A 29 -15.01 60.94 18.47
CA LYS A 29 -13.70 60.60 17.89
C LYS A 29 -13.96 59.57 16.80
N LYS A 30 -13.85 59.98 15.52
CA LYS A 30 -13.81 59.03 14.40
C LYS A 30 -12.69 58.04 14.72
N LYS A 31 -13.03 56.81 15.09
CA LYS A 31 -12.06 55.72 15.14
C LYS A 31 -11.52 55.62 13.72
N LYS A 32 -10.30 56.08 13.47
CA LYS A 32 -9.57 55.71 12.24
C LYS A 32 -9.34 54.21 12.37
N GLN A 33 -10.24 53.42 11.78
CA GLN A 33 -10.01 52.01 11.59
C GLN A 33 -8.83 51.93 10.63
N PHE A 34 -7.66 51.55 11.16
CA PHE A 34 -6.49 51.27 10.34
C PHE A 34 -6.83 50.06 9.48
N TYR A 35 -7.20 50.30 8.23
CA TYR A 35 -7.39 49.26 7.23
C TYR A 35 -5.99 48.86 6.77
N PHE A 36 -5.46 47.77 7.32
CA PHE A 36 -4.36 47.07 6.69
C PHE A 36 -4.95 46.31 5.50
N PRO A 37 -4.55 46.60 4.25
CA PRO A 37 -5.05 45.85 3.12
C PRO A 37 -4.64 44.38 3.29
N VAL A 38 -5.62 43.48 3.30
CA VAL A 38 -5.36 42.04 3.24
C VAL A 38 -4.75 41.75 1.87
N THR A 39 -3.48 41.36 1.85
CA THR A 39 -2.77 40.96 0.63
C THR A 39 -3.02 39.49 0.34
N PHE A 40 -3.38 39.19 -0.91
CA PHE A 40 -3.51 37.82 -1.41
C PHE A 40 -2.12 37.33 -1.83
N THR A 41 -1.53 36.46 -1.02
CA THR A 41 -0.18 35.90 -1.18
C THR A 41 -0.24 34.39 -0.95
N VAL A 42 0.83 33.69 -1.30
CA VAL A 42 1.04 32.30 -0.87
C VAL A 42 1.22 32.28 0.65
N SER A 43 0.60 31.33 1.33
CA SER A 43 0.75 31.11 2.77
C SER A 43 1.60 29.88 3.08
N GLU A 44 1.51 28.84 2.26
CA GLU A 44 2.19 27.56 2.45
C GLU A 44 2.27 26.82 1.11
N VAL A 45 3.29 25.98 0.94
CA VAL A 45 3.42 25.05 -0.19
C VAL A 45 3.96 23.73 0.35
N ASP A 46 3.42 22.62 -0.16
CA ASP A 46 3.87 21.26 0.13
C ASP A 46 3.92 20.48 -1.21
N PRO A 47 5.05 19.90 -1.62
CA PRO A 47 6.35 19.90 -0.96
C PRO A 47 6.92 21.31 -0.74
N ALA A 48 7.69 21.48 0.33
CA ALA A 48 8.36 22.75 0.61
C ALA A 48 9.43 23.06 -0.44
N ASP A 49 9.77 24.34 -0.60
CA ASP A 49 10.85 24.73 -1.52
C ASP A 49 12.19 24.10 -1.12
N GLY A 50 12.83 23.45 -2.10
CA GLY A 50 14.06 22.69 -1.94
C GLY A 50 13.89 21.31 -1.28
N GLU A 51 12.65 20.84 -1.07
CA GLU A 51 12.41 19.53 -0.47
C GLU A 51 12.93 18.40 -1.36
N THR A 52 13.63 17.45 -0.75
CA THR A 52 14.20 16.28 -1.44
C THR A 52 13.57 15.00 -0.91
N GLY A 53 13.50 13.96 -1.74
CA GLY A 53 12.90 12.69 -1.31
C GLY A 53 11.38 12.67 -1.44
N VAL A 54 10.81 13.61 -2.20
CA VAL A 54 9.38 13.64 -2.50
C VAL A 54 9.00 12.37 -3.25
N GLY A 55 7.88 11.73 -2.86
CA GLY A 55 7.38 10.55 -3.55
C GLY A 55 7.08 10.80 -5.03
N LEU A 56 7.01 9.75 -5.84
CA LEU A 56 6.77 9.87 -7.29
C LEU A 56 5.32 10.17 -7.66
N TRP A 57 4.41 10.17 -6.68
CA TRP A 57 2.99 10.50 -6.86
C TRP A 57 2.51 11.52 -5.81
N PRO A 58 3.17 12.69 -5.72
CA PRO A 58 2.84 13.64 -4.68
C PRO A 58 1.51 14.33 -5.01
N VAL A 59 0.70 14.57 -3.98
CA VAL A 59 -0.34 15.59 -4.05
C VAL A 59 0.31 16.89 -3.62
N ILE A 60 0.59 17.77 -4.57
CA ILE A 60 1.21 19.06 -4.27
C ILE A 60 0.11 20.02 -3.83
N THR A 61 0.32 20.79 -2.76
CA THR A 61 -0.62 21.81 -2.30
C THR A 61 0.02 23.20 -2.32
N VAL A 62 -0.76 24.20 -2.74
CA VAL A 62 -0.40 25.62 -2.63
C VAL A 62 -1.52 26.34 -1.88
N GLY A 63 -1.22 26.77 -0.66
CA GLY A 63 -2.10 27.54 0.20
C GLY A 63 -1.96 29.04 -0.05
N PHE A 64 -3.06 29.76 0.11
CA PHE A 64 -3.13 31.22 -0.03
C PHE A 64 -3.67 31.87 1.24
N THR A 65 -3.34 33.15 1.47
CA THR A 65 -3.85 33.95 2.61
C THR A 65 -5.37 34.23 2.57
N GLY A 66 -6.09 33.72 1.57
CA GLY A 66 -7.54 33.78 1.42
C GLY A 66 -8.04 32.95 0.23
N ALA A 67 -9.35 32.88 0.02
CA ALA A 67 -9.91 32.08 -1.07
C ALA A 67 -9.55 32.62 -2.47
N ALA A 68 -8.96 31.76 -3.29
CA ALA A 68 -8.70 31.96 -4.71
C ALA A 68 -9.97 31.78 -5.56
N ASP A 69 -9.97 32.41 -6.74
CA ASP A 69 -10.90 32.08 -7.82
C ASP A 69 -10.37 30.83 -8.55
N ALA A 70 -11.02 29.69 -8.29
CA ALA A 70 -10.62 28.41 -8.83
C ALA A 70 -10.65 28.34 -10.37
N THR A 71 -11.37 29.25 -11.04
CA THR A 71 -11.37 29.32 -12.51
C THR A 71 -10.02 29.78 -13.09
N THR A 72 -9.15 30.34 -12.24
CA THR A 72 -7.80 30.75 -12.63
C THR A 72 -6.76 29.64 -12.47
N PHE A 73 -7.12 28.48 -11.91
CA PHE A 73 -6.21 27.35 -11.76
C PHE A 73 -6.07 26.61 -13.10
N SER A 74 -4.86 26.62 -13.66
CA SER A 74 -4.55 26.02 -14.95
C SER A 74 -3.04 25.89 -15.14
N ASN A 75 -2.62 25.10 -16.14
CA ASN A 75 -1.22 25.00 -16.57
C ASN A 75 -0.61 26.36 -16.98
N ALA A 76 -1.42 27.39 -17.26
CA ALA A 76 -0.94 28.73 -17.61
C ALA A 76 -0.59 29.59 -16.40
N ASN A 77 -1.18 29.28 -15.23
CA ASN A 77 -1.06 30.09 -14.01
C ASN A 77 -0.35 29.36 -12.87
N ILE A 78 -0.39 28.02 -12.88
CA ILE A 78 0.33 27.12 -11.98
C ILE A 78 1.12 26.17 -12.89
N ILE A 79 2.30 26.61 -13.30
CA ILE A 79 3.12 25.91 -14.29
C ILE A 79 3.94 24.86 -13.55
N PHE A 80 3.65 23.58 -13.75
CA PHE A 80 4.37 22.45 -13.17
C PHE A 80 5.34 21.88 -14.21
N GLU A 81 6.64 21.92 -13.96
CA GLU A 81 7.66 21.50 -14.93
C GLU A 81 8.60 20.44 -14.36
N GLU A 82 9.02 19.54 -15.24
CA GLU A 82 10.12 18.61 -15.01
C GLU A 82 11.41 19.18 -15.62
N SER A 83 12.50 19.18 -14.84
CA SER A 83 13.80 19.67 -15.28
C SER A 83 14.28 18.90 -16.53
N GLY A 84 14.52 19.63 -17.62
CA GLY A 84 14.97 19.05 -18.89
C GLY A 84 13.88 18.49 -19.81
N VAL A 85 12.62 18.43 -19.36
CA VAL A 85 11.47 17.99 -20.18
C VAL A 85 10.52 19.14 -20.48
N GLY A 86 10.17 19.95 -19.47
CA GLY A 86 9.24 21.08 -19.59
C GLY A 86 7.91 20.84 -18.86
N VAL A 87 6.86 21.56 -19.28
CA VAL A 87 5.55 21.56 -18.61
C VAL A 87 4.87 20.19 -18.65
N LEU A 88 4.43 19.72 -17.48
CA LEU A 88 3.68 18.48 -17.31
C LEU A 88 2.16 18.70 -17.29
N GLY A 89 1.42 17.64 -17.57
CA GLY A 89 -0.02 17.58 -17.32
C GLY A 89 -0.31 17.41 -15.82
N ALA A 90 -1.25 18.19 -15.31
CA ALA A 90 -1.73 18.07 -13.94
C ALA A 90 -3.19 18.50 -13.82
N THR A 91 -3.88 17.92 -12.84
CA THR A 91 -5.22 18.30 -12.43
C THR A 91 -5.16 19.26 -11.23
N TYR A 92 -5.91 20.36 -11.30
CA TYR A 92 -5.98 21.39 -10.25
C TYR A 92 -7.34 21.37 -9.56
N THR A 93 -7.36 20.98 -8.29
CA THR A 93 -8.59 20.87 -7.51
C THR A 93 -8.61 21.89 -6.38
N PRO A 94 -9.61 22.79 -6.29
CA PRO A 94 -9.75 23.68 -5.15
C PRO A 94 -10.07 22.88 -3.88
N TYR A 95 -9.38 23.22 -2.79
CA TYR A 95 -9.57 22.65 -1.46
C TYR A 95 -9.78 23.78 -0.41
N ASP A 96 -10.36 23.43 0.74
CA ASP A 96 -10.65 24.36 1.84
C ASP A 96 -11.30 25.69 1.39
N GLY A 97 -12.42 25.58 0.67
CA GLY A 97 -13.13 26.75 0.14
C GLY A 97 -12.37 27.56 -0.92
N SER A 98 -11.38 26.93 -1.57
CA SER A 98 -10.39 27.50 -2.50
C SER A 98 -9.29 28.32 -1.83
N ALA A 99 -9.10 28.20 -0.51
CA ALA A 99 -7.90 28.74 0.15
C ALA A 99 -6.64 27.94 -0.22
N THR A 100 -6.79 26.72 -0.70
CA THR A 100 -5.71 25.86 -1.19
C THR A 100 -6.06 25.33 -2.58
N VAL A 101 -5.06 25.15 -3.43
CA VAL A 101 -5.15 24.32 -4.65
C VAL A 101 -4.33 23.05 -4.45
N MET A 102 -4.95 21.90 -4.76
CA MET A 102 -4.25 20.61 -4.89
C MET A 102 -3.88 20.42 -6.37
N VAL A 103 -2.61 20.17 -6.63
CA VAL A 103 -2.04 19.88 -7.95
C VAL A 103 -1.64 18.40 -7.95
N VAL A 104 -2.28 17.62 -8.82
CA VAL A 104 -2.02 16.18 -8.95
C VAL A 104 -1.45 15.92 -10.34
N PRO A 105 -0.21 15.42 -10.47
CA PRO A 105 0.37 15.04 -11.76
C PRO A 105 -0.52 14.02 -12.50
N ASP A 106 -0.64 14.13 -13.82
CA ASP A 106 -1.44 13.18 -14.62
C ASP A 106 -0.76 11.81 -14.76
N ALA A 107 0.52 11.71 -14.42
CA ALA A 107 1.34 10.50 -14.43
C ALA A 107 2.41 10.55 -13.32
N PRO A 108 3.00 9.40 -12.92
CA PRO A 108 4.11 9.38 -11.97
C PRO A 108 5.30 10.22 -12.40
N LEU A 109 5.92 10.88 -11.43
CA LEU A 109 7.13 11.65 -11.60
C LEU A 109 8.34 10.72 -11.77
N SER A 110 9.31 11.17 -12.56
CA SER A 110 10.61 10.52 -12.73
C SER A 110 11.38 10.51 -11.39
N PRO A 111 12.09 9.42 -11.05
CA PRO A 111 12.93 9.34 -9.85
C PRO A 111 14.21 10.16 -9.98
N SER A 112 14.75 10.63 -8.84
CA SER A 112 15.94 11.50 -8.78
C SER A 112 15.86 12.76 -9.66
N THR A 113 14.65 13.30 -9.86
CA THR A 113 14.43 14.39 -10.80
C THR A 113 13.98 15.65 -10.08
N ASP A 114 14.52 16.79 -10.51
CA ASP A 114 14.11 18.11 -10.03
C ASP A 114 12.86 18.59 -10.76
N TYR A 115 11.92 19.12 -9.99
CA TYR A 115 10.65 19.68 -10.46
C TYR A 115 10.49 21.11 -9.99
N THR A 116 9.74 21.90 -10.76
CA THR A 116 9.42 23.28 -10.40
C THR A 116 7.92 23.55 -10.48
N ILE A 117 7.44 24.40 -9.58
CA ILE A 117 6.11 25.00 -9.65
C ILE A 117 6.27 26.51 -9.75
N THR A 118 5.89 27.06 -10.89
CA THR A 118 5.87 28.50 -11.11
C THR A 118 4.44 29.03 -10.99
N LEU A 119 4.23 29.92 -10.05
CA LEU A 119 2.98 30.64 -9.86
C LEU A 119 3.01 31.97 -10.61
N THR A 120 1.89 32.34 -11.23
CA THR A 120 1.76 33.65 -11.90
C THR A 120 0.87 34.60 -11.09
N ASN A 121 1.00 35.90 -11.36
CA ASN A 121 0.11 36.91 -10.78
C ASN A 121 -1.31 36.89 -11.40
N SER A 122 -1.55 36.05 -12.40
CA SER A 122 -2.87 35.83 -13.00
C SER A 122 -3.75 34.88 -12.18
N ILE A 123 -3.21 34.23 -11.15
CA ILE A 123 -4.02 33.62 -10.08
C ILE A 123 -4.71 34.75 -9.32
N LEU A 124 -6.03 34.72 -9.23
CA LEU A 124 -6.82 35.75 -8.57
C LEU A 124 -7.43 35.23 -7.27
N SER A 125 -7.63 36.12 -6.30
CA SER A 125 -8.57 35.87 -5.21
C SER A 125 -10.02 35.91 -5.70
N LYS A 126 -10.98 35.38 -4.95
CA LYS A 126 -12.42 35.56 -5.24
C LYS A 126 -12.85 37.03 -5.35
N GLY A 127 -12.10 37.96 -4.76
CA GLY A 127 -12.31 39.40 -4.88
C GLY A 127 -11.63 40.04 -6.10
N GLY A 128 -11.06 39.26 -7.01
CA GLY A 128 -10.39 39.74 -8.23
C GLY A 128 -9.01 40.35 -8.01
N LYS A 129 -8.42 40.25 -6.81
CA LYS A 129 -7.06 40.73 -6.55
C LYS A 129 -6.02 39.73 -7.06
N PRO A 130 -5.00 40.16 -7.84
CA PRO A 130 -3.87 39.34 -8.27
C PRO A 130 -3.08 38.74 -7.11
N LEU A 131 -2.55 37.53 -7.31
CA LEU A 131 -1.59 36.92 -6.42
C LEU A 131 -0.32 37.76 -6.39
N LYS A 132 0.07 38.17 -5.19
CA LYS A 132 1.31 38.90 -4.96
C LYS A 132 2.42 37.89 -4.64
N LEU A 133 3.48 37.92 -5.43
CA LEU A 133 4.62 36.99 -5.33
C LEU A 133 5.83 37.61 -4.61
N ASP A 134 5.77 38.90 -4.25
CA ASP A 134 6.88 39.56 -3.55
C ASP A 134 7.14 38.88 -2.19
N GLY A 135 8.37 38.39 -2.00
CA GLY A 135 8.77 37.71 -0.77
C GLY A 135 8.34 36.25 -0.66
N VAL A 136 7.82 35.67 -1.74
CA VAL A 136 7.54 34.23 -1.89
C VAL A 136 8.60 33.64 -2.81
N THR A 137 9.20 32.49 -2.45
CA THR A 137 10.05 31.76 -3.40
C THR A 137 9.21 31.30 -4.59
N ASN A 138 9.62 31.69 -5.80
CA ASN A 138 8.93 31.34 -7.04
C ASN A 138 9.96 31.39 -8.21
N PRO A 139 10.22 30.29 -8.91
CA PRO A 139 9.59 28.98 -8.76
C PRO A 139 9.87 28.32 -7.42
N ILE A 140 8.91 27.53 -6.94
CA ILE A 140 9.13 26.54 -5.87
C ILE A 140 9.79 25.32 -6.50
N THR A 141 10.79 24.76 -5.85
CA THR A 141 11.54 23.60 -6.35
C THR A 141 11.40 22.40 -5.41
N PHE A 142 11.43 21.18 -5.94
CA PHE A 142 11.58 19.97 -5.13
C PHE A 142 12.24 18.86 -5.96
N THR A 143 12.85 17.88 -5.30
CA THR A 143 13.51 16.72 -5.93
C THR A 143 12.82 15.44 -5.47
N THR A 144 12.42 14.61 -6.43
CA THR A 144 11.85 13.31 -6.13
C THR A 144 12.87 12.36 -5.53
N THR A 145 12.39 11.38 -4.76
CA THR A 145 13.23 10.33 -4.21
C THR A 145 13.98 9.56 -5.30
N ALA A 146 15.15 9.05 -4.93
CA ALA A 146 15.99 8.27 -5.83
C ALA A 146 15.48 6.85 -6.08
N THR A 147 14.69 6.32 -5.15
CA THR A 147 14.06 5.02 -5.30
C THR A 147 12.72 5.20 -5.99
N GLY A 148 12.54 4.55 -7.15
CA GLY A 148 11.21 4.24 -7.67
C GLY A 148 10.37 3.50 -6.64
N ASP A 149 9.12 3.20 -6.98
CA ASP A 149 8.36 2.22 -6.22
C ASP A 149 9.23 0.97 -5.98
N ILE A 150 9.23 0.45 -4.75
CA ILE A 150 9.95 -0.75 -4.33
C ILE A 150 9.02 -1.79 -3.71
N ASP A 151 7.77 -1.41 -3.47
CA ASP A 151 6.78 -2.29 -2.90
C ASP A 151 6.20 -3.10 -4.06
N PRO A 152 6.30 -4.44 -4.06
CA PRO A 152 5.67 -5.22 -5.12
C PRO A 152 4.15 -5.27 -4.93
N PRO A 153 3.38 -5.58 -6.00
CA PRO A 153 1.93 -5.69 -5.89
C PRO A 153 1.47 -6.70 -4.84
N THR A 154 0.36 -6.43 -4.18
CA THR A 154 -0.40 -7.44 -3.44
C THR A 154 -1.27 -8.23 -4.41
N PHE A 155 -1.05 -9.54 -4.50
CA PHE A 155 -1.74 -10.41 -5.45
C PHE A 155 -1.99 -11.82 -4.89
N ALA A 156 -3.18 -12.36 -5.12
CA ALA A 156 -3.59 -13.69 -4.63
C ALA A 156 -3.08 -14.86 -5.48
N GLY A 157 -2.55 -14.59 -6.68
CA GLY A 157 -2.09 -15.61 -7.62
C GLY A 157 -3.16 -16.12 -8.58
N ALA A 158 -2.87 -17.24 -9.23
CA ALA A 158 -3.77 -17.88 -10.19
C ALA A 158 -4.98 -18.51 -9.50
N THR A 159 -6.18 -18.32 -10.07
CA THR A 159 -7.42 -18.89 -9.52
C THR A 159 -7.86 -20.16 -10.23
N ALA A 160 -7.54 -20.32 -11.52
CA ALA A 160 -7.86 -21.53 -12.26
C ALA A 160 -6.91 -21.76 -13.44
N ALA A 161 -6.74 -23.02 -13.82
CA ALA A 161 -6.12 -23.44 -15.06
C ALA A 161 -7.03 -24.49 -15.71
N THR A 162 -7.70 -24.13 -16.80
CA THR A 162 -8.73 -24.98 -17.42
C THR A 162 -8.26 -25.44 -18.79
N ILE A 163 -8.34 -26.75 -19.05
CA ILE A 163 -8.08 -27.30 -20.38
C ILE A 163 -9.24 -26.93 -21.30
N GLY A 164 -8.94 -26.28 -22.43
CA GLY A 164 -9.90 -25.92 -23.46
C GLY A 164 -9.46 -26.39 -24.85
N MET A 165 -10.28 -26.08 -25.86
CA MET A 165 -9.89 -26.31 -27.25
C MET A 165 -8.72 -25.40 -27.60
N GLY A 166 -7.55 -26.00 -27.86
CA GLY A 166 -6.35 -25.28 -28.30
C GLY A 166 -5.36 -24.90 -27.21
N GLY A 167 -5.55 -25.34 -25.96
CA GLY A 167 -4.56 -25.13 -24.88
C GLY A 167 -5.14 -25.09 -23.48
N VAL A 168 -4.39 -24.48 -22.57
CA VAL A 168 -4.82 -24.23 -21.18
C VAL A 168 -5.11 -22.74 -20.99
N LEU A 169 -6.30 -22.42 -20.48
CA LEU A 169 -6.65 -21.07 -20.05
C LEU A 169 -6.36 -20.92 -18.56
N VAL A 170 -5.43 -20.03 -18.20
CA VAL A 170 -5.10 -19.66 -16.82
C VAL A 170 -5.76 -18.32 -16.51
N THR A 171 -6.44 -18.21 -15.38
CA THR A 171 -7.16 -17.01 -14.95
C THR A 171 -6.79 -16.60 -13.53
N TRP A 172 -6.99 -15.33 -13.20
CA TRP A 172 -6.75 -14.74 -11.88
C TRP A 172 -7.60 -13.49 -11.66
N GLU A 173 -7.67 -13.02 -10.42
CA GLU A 173 -8.31 -11.76 -10.05
C GLU A 173 -7.33 -10.58 -10.15
N THR A 174 -7.82 -9.34 -10.07
CA THR A 174 -6.94 -8.17 -10.13
C THR A 174 -5.91 -8.15 -8.99
N ALA A 175 -4.70 -7.69 -9.30
CA ALA A 175 -3.71 -7.33 -8.29
C ALA A 175 -3.94 -5.87 -7.84
N PHE A 176 -3.41 -5.51 -6.67
CA PHE A 176 -3.43 -4.16 -6.13
C PHE A 176 -2.03 -3.74 -5.75
N ASP A 177 -1.75 -2.47 -5.88
CA ASP A 177 -0.45 -1.90 -5.57
C ASP A 177 -0.62 -0.48 -5.00
N ASN A 178 0.36 0.02 -4.26
CA ASN A 178 0.29 1.33 -3.62
C ASN A 178 0.57 2.48 -4.61
N VAL A 179 1.31 2.24 -5.71
CA VAL A 179 1.64 3.26 -6.72
C VAL A 179 1.09 2.89 -8.09
N SER A 180 1.24 1.64 -8.52
CA SER A 180 0.86 1.19 -9.86
C SER A 180 -0.63 0.85 -9.95
N PRO A 181 -1.43 1.58 -10.74
CA PRO A 181 -2.84 1.27 -10.87
C PRO A 181 -3.04 -0.09 -11.57
N ALA A 182 -4.10 -0.82 -11.22
CA ALA A 182 -4.36 -2.17 -11.71
C ALA A 182 -4.22 -2.38 -13.24
N PRO A 183 -4.67 -1.45 -14.13
CA PRO A 183 -4.47 -1.59 -15.56
C PRO A 183 -3.01 -1.56 -16.04
N GLU A 184 -2.08 -1.09 -15.21
CA GLU A 184 -0.64 -1.00 -15.49
C GLU A 184 0.15 -2.20 -14.96
N ILE A 185 -0.47 -3.05 -14.12
CA ILE A 185 0.18 -4.25 -13.58
C ILE A 185 0.23 -5.34 -14.67
N SER A 186 1.42 -5.90 -14.88
CA SER A 186 1.67 -7.03 -15.78
C SER A 186 1.80 -8.34 -14.99
N TYR A 187 1.56 -9.49 -15.63
CA TYR A 187 1.60 -10.78 -14.96
C TYR A 187 2.65 -11.70 -15.58
N LEU A 188 3.47 -12.33 -14.75
CA LEU A 188 4.48 -13.32 -15.11
C LEU A 188 3.93 -14.72 -14.86
N ILE A 189 3.95 -15.56 -15.90
CA ILE A 189 3.44 -16.93 -15.85
C ILE A 189 4.61 -17.87 -15.69
N TYR A 190 4.54 -18.73 -14.70
CA TYR A 190 5.44 -19.86 -14.49
C TYR A 190 4.64 -21.15 -14.62
N ARG A 191 5.22 -22.18 -15.22
CA ARG A 191 4.56 -23.48 -15.33
C ARG A 191 5.52 -24.63 -15.06
N SER A 192 5.00 -25.75 -14.58
CA SER A 192 5.73 -26.99 -14.32
C SER A 192 4.82 -28.20 -14.55
N THR A 193 5.39 -29.36 -14.83
CA THR A 193 4.67 -30.66 -14.82
C THR A 193 4.63 -31.29 -13.43
N THR A 194 5.31 -30.70 -12.45
CA THR A 194 5.40 -31.13 -11.05
C THR A 194 4.95 -29.97 -10.16
N SER A 195 4.05 -30.23 -9.22
CA SER A 195 3.61 -29.24 -8.22
C SER A 195 4.82 -28.71 -7.45
N GLY A 196 4.87 -27.39 -7.24
CA GLY A 196 5.99 -26.68 -6.64
C GLY A 196 7.26 -26.61 -7.51
N GLY A 197 7.24 -27.15 -8.72
CA GLY A 197 8.41 -27.25 -9.60
C GLY A 197 8.72 -26.00 -10.44
N GLN A 198 8.03 -24.88 -10.24
CA GLN A 198 8.22 -23.66 -11.01
C GLN A 198 9.57 -23.00 -10.71
N VAL A 199 10.27 -22.56 -11.76
CA VAL A 199 11.54 -21.83 -11.64
C VAL A 199 11.27 -20.32 -11.72
N PHE A 200 11.18 -19.66 -10.57
CA PHE A 200 10.78 -18.25 -10.48
C PHE A 200 11.81 -17.24 -11.03
N SER A 201 13.03 -17.67 -11.34
CA SER A 201 14.03 -16.81 -12.00
C SER A 201 13.80 -16.68 -13.50
N THR A 202 12.90 -17.46 -14.11
CA THR A 202 12.68 -17.47 -15.55
C THR A 202 11.20 -17.72 -15.87
N PRO A 203 10.39 -16.67 -16.07
CA PRO A 203 9.00 -16.85 -16.42
C PRO A 203 8.86 -17.55 -17.77
N TYR A 204 7.87 -18.43 -17.89
CA TYR A 204 7.48 -19.04 -19.15
C TYR A 204 6.91 -18.00 -20.12
N ALA A 205 6.09 -17.07 -19.61
CA ALA A 205 5.52 -15.99 -20.38
C ALA A 205 5.24 -14.76 -19.50
N ALA A 206 4.96 -13.62 -20.13
CA ALA A 206 4.45 -12.43 -19.47
C ALA A 206 3.26 -11.87 -20.26
N THR A 207 2.25 -11.34 -19.58
CA THR A 207 1.13 -10.66 -20.22
C THR A 207 1.44 -9.18 -20.49
N PRO A 208 0.77 -8.55 -21.46
CA PRO A 208 0.55 -7.10 -21.42
C PRO A 208 -0.10 -6.67 -20.09
N PRO A 209 0.04 -5.40 -19.68
CA PRO A 209 -0.63 -4.85 -18.50
C PRO A 209 -2.16 -5.03 -18.49
N GLY A 210 -2.74 -5.18 -17.30
CA GLY A 210 -4.19 -5.23 -17.06
C GLY A 210 -4.89 -6.52 -17.50
N ARG A 211 -4.14 -7.56 -17.91
CA ARG A 211 -4.72 -8.83 -18.33
C ARG A 211 -5.04 -9.72 -17.13
N LEU A 212 -6.24 -10.29 -17.11
CA LEU A 212 -6.70 -11.22 -16.06
C LEU A 212 -6.67 -12.70 -16.50
N SER A 213 -6.04 -12.97 -17.65
CA SER A 213 -5.92 -14.31 -18.19
C SER A 213 -4.76 -14.48 -19.16
N PHE A 214 -4.28 -15.71 -19.25
CA PHE A 214 -3.27 -16.17 -20.20
C PHE A 214 -3.69 -17.50 -20.81
N THR A 215 -3.49 -17.65 -22.12
CA THR A 215 -3.74 -18.91 -22.83
C THR A 215 -2.42 -19.55 -23.22
N ASP A 216 -2.12 -20.70 -22.63
CA ASP A 216 -1.00 -21.55 -23.00
C ASP A 216 -1.36 -22.41 -24.22
N ALA A 217 -1.16 -21.84 -25.40
CA ALA A 217 -1.59 -22.44 -26.66
C ALA A 217 -0.88 -23.78 -26.92
N GLY A 218 -1.65 -24.81 -27.25
CA GLY A 218 -1.16 -26.15 -27.54
C GLY A 218 -0.75 -26.98 -26.31
N ALA A 219 -0.79 -26.41 -25.12
CA ALA A 219 -0.55 -27.17 -23.89
C ALA A 219 -1.62 -28.25 -23.72
N SER A 220 -1.16 -29.48 -23.45
CA SER A 220 -2.00 -30.63 -23.14
C SER A 220 -1.38 -31.39 -21.97
N GLY A 221 -2.21 -32.16 -21.24
CA GLY A 221 -1.80 -32.90 -20.06
C GLY A 221 -1.85 -32.07 -18.77
N SER A 222 -1.17 -32.59 -17.74
CA SER A 222 -1.15 -32.02 -16.39
C SER A 222 -0.07 -30.95 -16.26
N TRP A 223 -0.48 -29.74 -15.88
CA TRP A 223 0.39 -28.59 -15.67
C TRP A 223 0.00 -27.87 -14.39
N PHE A 224 1.00 -27.32 -13.71
CA PHE A 224 0.89 -26.45 -12.55
C PHE A 224 1.39 -25.07 -12.91
N TYR A 225 0.54 -24.07 -12.77
CA TYR A 225 0.81 -22.67 -13.10
C TYR A 225 0.87 -21.83 -11.82
N VAL A 226 1.92 -21.03 -11.70
CA VAL A 226 1.96 -19.92 -10.75
C VAL A 226 1.96 -18.64 -11.56
N VAL A 227 1.17 -17.66 -11.14
CA VAL A 227 1.16 -16.33 -11.76
C VAL A 227 1.65 -15.34 -10.72
N ARG A 228 2.62 -14.50 -11.10
CA ARG A 228 3.08 -13.40 -10.25
C ARG A 228 2.76 -12.04 -10.85
N ALA A 229 2.38 -11.09 -10.04
CA ALA A 229 2.13 -9.71 -10.44
C ALA A 229 3.44 -8.92 -10.44
N ARG A 230 3.58 -8.05 -11.44
CA ARG A 230 4.69 -7.11 -11.58
C ARG A 230 4.14 -5.73 -11.89
N ASP A 231 4.52 -4.77 -11.08
CA ASP A 231 4.12 -3.37 -11.22
C ASP A 231 4.78 -2.68 -12.44
N SER A 232 4.55 -1.37 -12.59
CA SER A 232 5.15 -0.59 -13.69
C SER A 232 6.63 -0.25 -13.47
N PHE A 233 7.15 -0.42 -12.25
CA PHE A 233 8.53 -0.17 -11.85
C PHE A 233 9.43 -1.43 -11.88
N GLY A 234 8.82 -2.59 -12.11
CA GLY A 234 9.48 -3.89 -12.21
C GLY A 234 9.51 -4.71 -10.92
N ASN A 235 8.88 -4.26 -9.83
CA ASN A 235 8.81 -5.05 -8.60
C ASN A 235 7.84 -6.21 -8.79
N VAL A 236 8.26 -7.39 -8.35
CA VAL A 236 7.51 -8.64 -8.52
C VAL A 236 7.26 -9.22 -7.13
N GLU A 237 6.01 -9.52 -6.82
CA GLU A 237 5.69 -10.21 -5.57
C GLU A 237 6.09 -11.69 -5.62
N THR A 238 6.08 -12.36 -4.46
CA THR A 238 6.70 -13.68 -4.32
C THR A 238 5.70 -14.81 -4.07
N ASN A 239 4.43 -14.67 -4.42
CA ASN A 239 3.43 -15.72 -4.24
C ASN A 239 3.82 -17.00 -5.01
N THR A 240 3.28 -18.10 -4.51
CA THR A 240 3.51 -19.46 -5.02
C THR A 240 2.19 -20.19 -5.25
N ALA A 241 1.06 -19.48 -5.31
CA ALA A 241 -0.26 -20.08 -5.43
C ALA A 241 -0.40 -20.77 -6.79
N GLU A 242 -0.63 -22.09 -6.76
CA GLU A 242 -0.74 -22.91 -7.94
C GLU A 242 -2.19 -23.06 -8.41
N ALA A 243 -2.40 -22.84 -9.71
CA ALA A 243 -3.56 -23.34 -10.43
C ALA A 243 -3.11 -24.48 -11.35
N TRP A 244 -3.88 -25.56 -11.48
CA TRP A 244 -3.50 -26.72 -12.28
C TRP A 244 -4.65 -27.22 -13.16
N THR A 245 -4.29 -27.97 -14.19
CA THR A 245 -5.22 -28.37 -15.28
C THR A 245 -6.17 -29.52 -14.93
N GLY A 246 -6.15 -30.01 -13.69
CA GLY A 246 -6.89 -31.19 -13.25
C GLY A 246 -8.03 -30.86 -12.28
N THR A 247 -9.06 -31.71 -12.24
CA THR A 247 -10.13 -31.63 -11.22
C THR A 247 -9.74 -32.29 -9.90
N VAL A 248 -8.65 -33.05 -9.90
CA VAL A 248 -8.07 -33.67 -8.71
C VAL A 248 -6.84 -32.86 -8.32
N PRO A 249 -6.72 -32.37 -7.08
CA PRO A 249 -5.52 -31.68 -6.61
C PRO A 249 -4.29 -32.61 -6.67
N PRO A 250 -3.08 -32.06 -6.87
CA PRO A 250 -1.85 -32.84 -6.86
C PRO A 250 -1.68 -33.60 -5.54
N LEU A 251 -1.28 -34.87 -5.59
CA LEU A 251 -1.00 -35.64 -4.39
C LEU A 251 0.11 -34.94 -3.59
N VAL A 252 -0.22 -34.57 -2.35
CA VAL A 252 0.72 -33.98 -1.39
C VAL A 252 1.36 -35.10 -0.60
N SER A 253 2.69 -35.07 -0.48
CA SER A 253 3.48 -35.91 0.41
C SER A 253 3.68 -35.19 1.73
N TYR A 254 3.26 -35.81 2.84
CA TYR A 254 3.54 -35.26 4.16
C TYR A 254 5.04 -35.13 4.41
N ALA A 255 5.81 -36.14 4.02
CA ALA A 255 7.26 -36.15 4.23
C ALA A 255 7.99 -35.09 3.40
N ALA A 256 7.64 -34.94 2.12
CA ALA A 256 8.34 -34.02 1.21
C ALA A 256 7.82 -32.58 1.29
N ASP A 257 6.50 -32.39 1.37
CA ASP A 257 5.88 -31.08 1.17
C ASP A 257 5.52 -30.39 2.50
N LEU A 258 5.03 -31.14 3.49
CA LEU A 258 4.56 -30.54 4.76
C LEU A 258 5.59 -30.56 5.88
N THR A 259 6.45 -31.57 5.94
CA THR A 259 7.47 -31.68 7.00
C THR A 259 8.42 -30.47 7.04
N PRO A 260 8.92 -29.94 5.89
CA PRO A 260 9.76 -28.73 5.92
C PRO A 260 9.03 -27.51 6.51
N ILE A 261 7.75 -27.32 6.17
CA ILE A 261 6.93 -26.22 6.68
C ILE A 261 6.68 -26.41 8.18
N MET A 262 6.35 -27.63 8.59
CA MET A 262 6.09 -27.97 9.98
C MET A 262 7.33 -27.72 10.85
N ALA A 263 8.51 -28.15 10.41
CA ALA A 263 9.76 -27.96 11.14
C ALA A 263 10.17 -26.49 11.25
N LEU A 264 9.90 -25.68 10.21
CA LEU A 264 10.28 -24.26 10.19
C LEU A 264 9.36 -23.38 11.04
N SER A 265 8.06 -23.65 10.99
CA SER A 265 7.05 -22.69 11.47
C SER A 265 6.24 -23.17 12.68
N CYS A 266 6.23 -24.47 12.97
CA CYS A 266 5.31 -25.06 13.96
C CYS A 266 6.04 -25.87 15.04
N ALA A 267 6.87 -26.83 14.63
CA ALA A 267 7.63 -27.75 15.48
C ALA A 267 8.97 -27.13 15.91
N VAL A 268 8.93 -25.87 16.35
CA VAL A 268 10.07 -25.13 16.88
C VAL A 268 10.09 -25.17 18.41
N ALA A 269 11.29 -25.07 18.99
CA ALA A 269 11.48 -25.08 20.44
C ALA A 269 10.63 -23.97 21.11
N GLY A 270 9.70 -24.36 21.99
CA GLY A 270 8.79 -23.43 22.64
C GLY A 270 7.34 -23.41 22.10
N CYS A 271 7.06 -24.06 20.97
CA CYS A 271 5.75 -24.03 20.31
C CYS A 271 5.03 -25.40 20.29
N HIS A 272 5.28 -26.27 19.31
CA HIS A 272 4.58 -27.56 19.18
C HIS A 272 5.56 -28.73 19.00
N THR A 273 6.35 -29.02 20.04
CA THR A 273 7.39 -30.07 20.02
C THR A 273 7.32 -30.96 21.26
N GLY A 274 7.91 -32.16 21.18
CA GLY A 274 8.15 -33.11 22.30
C GLY A 274 8.60 -32.53 23.65
N PHE A 275 9.22 -31.35 23.66
CA PHE A 275 9.75 -30.70 24.85
C PHE A 275 8.95 -29.45 25.28
N SER A 276 8.12 -28.92 24.40
CA SER A 276 7.27 -27.75 24.63
C SER A 276 6.01 -27.91 23.78
N HIS A 277 4.95 -28.43 24.40
CA HIS A 277 3.67 -28.67 23.78
C HIS A 277 2.68 -27.59 24.20
N VAL A 278 2.71 -26.43 23.54
CA VAL A 278 1.61 -25.47 23.71
C VAL A 278 0.32 -26.18 23.30
N ALA A 279 -0.70 -26.09 24.16
CA ALA A 279 -1.97 -26.82 24.02
C ALA A 279 -1.83 -28.35 23.90
N ASN A 280 -0.78 -28.94 24.48
CA ASN A 280 -0.53 -30.39 24.47
C ASN A 280 -0.46 -31.00 23.06
N LEU A 281 0.03 -30.24 22.07
CA LEU A 281 0.21 -30.66 20.68
C LEU A 281 1.70 -30.84 20.34
N ASP A 282 2.07 -31.98 19.78
CA ASP A 282 3.39 -32.26 19.20
C ASP A 282 3.28 -32.36 17.68
N LEU A 283 4.04 -31.55 16.95
CA LEU A 283 4.12 -31.57 15.49
C LEU A 283 5.52 -31.96 14.99
N SER A 284 6.40 -32.42 15.89
CA SER A 284 7.77 -32.83 15.54
C SER A 284 7.86 -34.17 14.82
N THR A 285 6.80 -34.97 14.89
CA THR A 285 6.62 -36.22 14.16
C THR A 285 5.21 -36.27 13.61
N TYR A 286 4.96 -37.10 12.59
CA TYR A 286 3.60 -37.39 12.17
C TYR A 286 2.82 -37.99 13.34
N THR A 287 1.89 -37.21 13.90
CA THR A 287 0.89 -37.69 14.84
C THR A 287 -0.41 -37.83 14.07
N PRO A 288 -1.08 -38.99 14.08
CA PRO A 288 -2.41 -39.11 13.49
C PRO A 288 -3.32 -38.04 14.12
N PHE A 289 -3.77 -37.09 13.31
CA PHE A 289 -4.50 -35.90 13.76
C PHE A 289 -5.94 -36.20 14.25
N ASP A 290 -6.28 -37.49 14.39
CA ASP A 290 -7.52 -38.06 14.93
C ASP A 290 -7.48 -38.25 16.47
N ILE A 291 -6.42 -37.81 17.14
CA ILE A 291 -6.34 -37.84 18.61
C ILE A 291 -6.78 -36.47 19.13
N SER A 292 -7.71 -36.44 20.09
CA SER A 292 -8.12 -35.19 20.71
C SER A 292 -6.91 -34.54 21.40
N HIS A 293 -6.50 -33.35 20.95
CA HIS A 293 -5.42 -32.61 21.57
C HIS A 293 -6.04 -31.50 22.45
N ASN A 294 -5.91 -31.66 23.78
CA ASN A 294 -6.44 -30.71 24.77
C ASN A 294 -7.95 -30.39 24.61
N GLY A 295 -8.75 -31.40 24.25
CA GLY A 295 -10.20 -31.26 24.06
C GLY A 295 -10.64 -30.71 22.70
N ILE A 296 -9.71 -30.44 21.77
CA ILE A 296 -10.01 -30.16 20.36
C ILE A 296 -10.08 -31.52 19.65
N THR A 297 -11.27 -31.94 19.26
CA THR A 297 -11.51 -33.23 18.57
C THR A 297 -11.27 -33.14 17.06
N ASP A 298 -11.24 -31.93 16.50
CA ASP A 298 -11.38 -31.71 15.05
C ASP A 298 -10.13 -30.99 14.49
N MET A 299 -8.93 -31.35 14.96
CA MET A 299 -7.69 -30.69 14.53
C MET A 299 -7.51 -30.75 13.01
N VAL A 300 -7.67 -31.96 12.48
CA VAL A 300 -7.80 -32.25 11.06
C VAL A 300 -9.00 -33.15 10.90
N ILE A 301 -10.00 -32.67 10.15
CA ILE A 301 -11.11 -33.52 9.70
C ILE A 301 -10.70 -34.08 8.34
N ILE A 302 -10.32 -35.35 8.32
CA ILE A 302 -9.86 -36.03 7.12
C ILE A 302 -10.89 -35.86 5.98
N GLY A 303 -10.43 -35.39 4.82
CA GLY A 303 -11.26 -35.12 3.65
C GLY A 303 -11.99 -33.77 3.68
N ASN A 304 -11.94 -33.02 4.78
CA ASN A 304 -12.71 -31.79 4.97
C ASN A 304 -11.84 -30.64 5.53
N PRO A 305 -11.01 -30.02 4.67
CA PRO A 305 -10.12 -28.94 5.10
C PRO A 305 -10.88 -27.69 5.58
N ASP A 306 -12.04 -27.37 4.99
CA ASP A 306 -12.84 -26.18 5.35
C ASP A 306 -13.40 -26.23 6.78
N ASN A 307 -13.45 -27.42 7.38
CA ASN A 307 -13.91 -27.61 8.76
C ASN A 307 -12.81 -28.10 9.71
N SER A 308 -11.54 -28.05 9.27
CA SER A 308 -10.40 -28.47 10.09
C SER A 308 -9.86 -27.29 10.89
N GLU A 309 -9.67 -27.48 12.20
CA GLU A 309 -9.10 -26.44 13.08
C GLU A 309 -7.75 -25.94 12.57
N LEU A 310 -6.89 -26.83 12.09
CA LEU A 310 -5.58 -26.49 11.53
C LEU A 310 -5.71 -25.40 10.46
N ILE A 311 -6.66 -25.55 9.54
CA ILE A 311 -6.85 -24.59 8.44
C ILE A 311 -7.34 -23.24 8.97
N TRP A 312 -8.32 -23.24 9.89
CA TRP A 312 -8.81 -21.98 10.47
C TRP A 312 -7.72 -21.22 11.25
N ARG A 313 -6.80 -21.95 11.89
CA ARG A 313 -5.66 -21.37 12.60
C ARG A 313 -4.65 -20.77 11.63
N LEU A 314 -4.36 -21.45 10.51
CA LEU A 314 -3.43 -20.96 9.49
C LEU A 314 -3.99 -19.74 8.73
N GLU A 315 -5.28 -19.78 8.38
CA GLU A 315 -5.97 -18.69 7.68
C GLU A 315 -6.32 -17.50 8.60
N GLY A 316 -6.15 -17.65 9.92
CA GLY A 316 -6.46 -16.61 10.90
C GLY A 316 -7.95 -16.38 11.15
N THR A 317 -8.82 -17.24 10.59
CA THR A 317 -10.27 -17.20 10.84
C THR A 317 -10.63 -17.68 12.25
N ARG A 318 -9.68 -18.31 12.96
CA ARG A 318 -9.79 -18.65 14.40
C ARG A 318 -8.54 -18.28 15.19
N LEU A 319 -8.71 -17.56 16.30
CA LEU A 319 -7.62 -17.03 17.13
C LEU A 319 -7.25 -17.89 18.34
N PRO A 320 -5.96 -17.94 18.76
CA PRO A 320 -4.81 -17.37 18.07
C PRO A 320 -4.57 -17.98 16.67
N GLN A 321 -4.20 -17.11 15.73
CA GLN A 321 -3.70 -17.49 14.40
C GLN A 321 -2.34 -18.15 14.56
N MET A 322 -2.04 -19.15 13.72
CA MET A 322 -0.75 -19.84 13.69
C MET A 322 -0.07 -19.58 12.34
N PRO A 323 1.27 -19.39 12.32
CA PRO A 323 2.18 -19.38 13.47
C PRO A 323 1.95 -18.16 14.39
N LEU A 324 2.01 -18.36 15.71
CA LEU A 324 1.78 -17.28 16.69
C LEU A 324 2.90 -16.23 16.68
N VAL A 325 4.10 -16.64 16.29
CA VAL A 325 5.31 -15.84 16.21
C VAL A 325 6.04 -16.23 14.92
N GLY A 326 6.58 -15.24 14.22
CA GLY A 326 7.23 -15.43 12.92
C GLY A 326 6.35 -15.00 11.76
N ASP A 327 6.82 -15.26 10.54
CA ASP A 327 6.06 -14.97 9.33
C ASP A 327 4.87 -15.93 9.19
N LEU A 328 3.75 -15.41 8.70
CA LEU A 328 2.60 -16.25 8.35
C LEU A 328 2.93 -17.11 7.13
N LEU A 329 2.31 -18.28 7.07
CA LEU A 329 2.39 -19.12 5.87
C LEU A 329 1.76 -18.38 4.69
N SER A 330 2.37 -18.54 3.52
CA SER A 330 1.81 -18.09 2.26
C SER A 330 0.52 -18.86 1.92
N VAL A 331 -0.31 -18.26 1.06
CA VAL A 331 -1.54 -18.90 0.58
C VAL A 331 -1.25 -20.29 0.00
N ALA A 332 -0.14 -20.49 -0.71
CA ALA A 332 0.21 -21.78 -1.29
C ALA A 332 0.61 -22.83 -0.25
N GLU A 333 1.38 -22.45 0.77
CA GLU A 333 1.73 -23.35 1.87
C GLU A 333 0.46 -23.81 2.60
N ILE A 334 -0.48 -22.89 2.86
CA ILE A 334 -1.79 -23.23 3.43
C ILE A 334 -2.56 -24.18 2.49
N GLN A 335 -2.50 -23.96 1.16
CA GLN A 335 -3.15 -24.86 0.20
C GLN A 335 -2.56 -26.27 0.19
N LEU A 336 -1.26 -26.46 0.45
CA LEU A 336 -0.68 -27.79 0.61
C LEU A 336 -1.33 -28.54 1.78
N PHE A 337 -1.53 -27.86 2.93
CA PHE A 337 -2.27 -28.45 4.05
C PHE A 337 -3.70 -28.79 3.65
N ARG A 338 -4.39 -27.92 2.91
CA ARG A 338 -5.76 -28.18 2.44
C ARG A 338 -5.85 -29.41 1.53
N TYR A 339 -4.94 -29.55 0.57
CA TYR A 339 -4.90 -30.71 -0.32
C TYR A 339 -4.56 -31.98 0.42
N TRP A 340 -3.56 -31.96 1.29
CA TRP A 340 -3.19 -33.11 2.10
C TRP A 340 -4.36 -33.59 2.97
N ILE A 341 -5.08 -32.68 3.64
CA ILE A 341 -6.30 -33.02 4.41
C ILE A 341 -7.35 -33.63 3.49
N ALA A 342 -7.62 -33.01 2.34
CA ALA A 342 -8.60 -33.50 1.36
C ALA A 342 -8.24 -34.90 0.81
N GLN A 343 -6.94 -35.23 0.76
CA GLN A 343 -6.41 -36.49 0.22
C GLN A 343 -6.26 -37.61 1.26
N GLY A 344 -6.75 -37.41 2.48
CA GLY A 344 -6.72 -38.45 3.50
C GLY A 344 -5.74 -38.18 4.64
N ALA A 345 -5.06 -37.03 4.64
CA ALA A 345 -4.09 -36.64 5.66
C ALA A 345 -3.00 -37.70 5.92
N LEU A 346 -2.50 -38.34 4.85
CA LEU A 346 -1.61 -39.52 4.91
C LEU A 346 -0.19 -39.15 5.37
N ASP A 347 0.52 -40.10 6.00
CA ASP A 347 1.97 -40.03 6.25
C ASP A 347 2.72 -40.69 5.08
N ASN A 348 2.85 -39.95 3.98
CA ASN A 348 3.35 -40.44 2.68
C ASN A 348 4.56 -39.68 2.16
#